data_AF-A0A518CJ30-F1
#
_entry.id   AF-A0A518CJ30-F1
#
_cell.length_a   1.000
_cell.length_b   1.000
_cell.length_c   1.000
_cell.angle_alpha   90.00
_cell.angle_beta   90.00
_cell.angle_gamma   90.00
#
_symmetry.space_group_name_H-M   'P 1'
#
loop_
_entity.id
_entity.type
_entity.pdbx_description
1 polymer ?
#
loop_
_entity_poly.entity_id
_entity_poly.type
_entity_poly.pdbx_seq_one_letter_code
_entity_poly.pdbx_strand_id
1 'polypeptide(L)'
;MSNTEVWTVKRILEWTTAHLQKHGSESPRLEAEILLAHARGCERIQLYTRYEEPLTDPERATMRDLVSRRAKREPVAYLVGYREFYSLKFKVTADVLIPRPDSETLVMEALGLSRDWSQPKVLDLCTGSGCIAVTFAANHLQAQVTATDISTAALRIAAQNATKHGVADRVRLCEGNLFGALQSSGDSKFNLILSNPPYIRTSELKTLEPDVARYEPHLALDGGEDGLDLVRTLIRDASRFLSPDGHLLVEMDPEQVDATLKFVATETDFKTARFLNDSTGRPRVFHGSFLDPPAAEVNLQEEFDEIPPEPPEDSTEGSSENSEISDEETSDEETAIDAPSFDSSSHDTQSLDNNSLNSKSTRDY
;
A
#
# COMPACT_ATOMS: atom_id res chain seq x y z
N MET A 1 -5.01 -40.93 26.58
CA MET A 1 -5.81 -39.78 26.15
C MET A 1 -4.86 -38.82 25.47
N SER A 2 -4.84 -38.79 24.14
CA SER A 2 -4.06 -37.80 23.40
C SER A 2 -4.61 -36.43 23.77
N ASN A 3 -3.78 -35.58 24.37
CA ASN A 3 -4.12 -34.20 24.63
C ASN A 3 -4.19 -33.51 23.27
N THR A 4 -5.34 -33.55 22.60
CA THR A 4 -5.55 -32.82 21.35
C THR A 4 -5.49 -31.34 21.72
N GLU A 5 -4.30 -30.76 21.59
CA GLU A 5 -4.03 -29.43 22.09
C GLU A 5 -4.97 -28.42 21.42
N VAL A 6 -5.79 -27.76 22.23
CA VAL A 6 -6.80 -26.83 21.76
C VAL A 6 -6.12 -25.57 21.24
N TRP A 7 -6.42 -25.20 20.00
CA TRP A 7 -5.92 -23.97 19.39
C TRP A 7 -6.78 -22.77 19.80
N THR A 8 -6.41 -22.16 20.91
CA THR A 8 -7.05 -20.94 21.41
C THR A 8 -6.55 -19.70 20.67
N VAL A 9 -7.30 -18.60 20.78
CA VAL A 9 -6.89 -17.27 20.26
C VAL A 9 -5.48 -16.91 20.73
N LYS A 10 -5.20 -17.05 22.02
CA LYS A 10 -3.90 -16.74 22.60
C LYS A 10 -2.78 -17.56 21.95
N ARG A 11 -2.99 -18.88 21.84
CA ARG A 11 -1.99 -19.81 21.29
C ARG A 11 -1.69 -19.53 19.81
N ILE A 12 -2.73 -19.23 19.02
CA ILE A 12 -2.54 -18.85 17.61
C ILE A 12 -1.80 -17.53 17.49
N LEU A 13 -2.13 -16.52 18.30
CA LEU A 13 -1.40 -15.24 18.28
C LEU A 13 0.08 -15.41 18.63
N GLU A 14 0.40 -16.20 19.66
CA GLU A 14 1.78 -16.47 20.07
C GLU A 14 2.56 -17.19 18.96
N TRP A 15 1.98 -18.25 18.40
CA TRP A 15 2.60 -19.02 17.32
C TRP A 15 2.80 -18.17 16.06
N THR A 16 1.77 -17.46 15.61
CA THR A 16 1.85 -16.61 14.41
C THR A 16 2.84 -15.47 14.60
N THR A 17 2.86 -14.83 15.78
CA THR A 17 3.85 -13.78 16.07
C THR A 17 5.27 -14.31 15.92
N ALA A 18 5.57 -15.46 16.53
CA ALA A 18 6.89 -16.08 16.41
C ALA A 18 7.22 -16.51 14.98
N HIS A 19 6.22 -17.03 14.25
CA HIS A 19 6.39 -17.44 12.86
C HIS A 19 6.69 -16.25 11.94
N LEU A 20 5.92 -15.16 12.03
CA LEU A 20 6.13 -13.97 11.21
C LEU A 20 7.46 -13.27 11.54
N GLN A 21 7.87 -13.25 12.82
CA GLN A 21 9.18 -12.73 13.21
C GLN A 21 10.33 -13.47 12.52
N LYS A 22 10.24 -14.81 12.43
CA LYS A 22 11.24 -15.64 11.72
C LYS A 22 11.27 -15.39 10.21
N HIS A 23 10.18 -14.91 9.64
CA HIS A 23 10.05 -14.57 8.22
C HIS A 23 10.22 -13.06 7.94
N GLY A 24 10.88 -12.35 8.86
CA GLY A 24 11.34 -10.97 8.66
C GLY A 24 10.29 -9.88 8.87
N SER A 25 9.10 -10.19 9.41
CA SER A 25 8.11 -9.14 9.72
C SER A 25 8.68 -8.15 10.75
N GLU A 26 8.54 -6.85 10.49
CA GLU A 26 8.94 -5.79 11.41
C GLU A 26 7.94 -5.59 12.56
N SER A 27 6.65 -5.93 12.35
CA SER A 27 5.58 -5.74 13.34
C SER A 27 4.76 -7.03 13.59
N PRO A 28 5.42 -8.16 13.90
CA PRO A 28 4.80 -9.50 13.81
C PRO A 28 3.59 -9.68 14.72
N ARG A 29 3.59 -9.04 15.89
CA ARG A 29 2.45 -9.11 16.82
C ARG A 29 1.23 -8.39 16.27
N LEU A 30 1.44 -7.18 15.73
CA LEU A 30 0.37 -6.38 15.12
C LEU A 30 -0.21 -7.10 13.90
N GLU A 31 0.65 -7.65 13.04
CA GLU A 31 0.24 -8.41 11.87
C GLU A 31 -0.57 -9.66 12.26
N ALA A 32 -0.09 -10.43 13.25
CA ALA A 32 -0.82 -11.61 13.76
C ALA A 32 -2.22 -11.26 14.27
N GLU A 33 -2.36 -10.14 15.00
CA GLU A 33 -3.64 -9.66 15.50
C GLU A 33 -4.58 -9.24 14.36
N ILE A 34 -4.07 -8.57 13.33
CA ILE A 34 -4.86 -8.16 12.16
C ILE A 34 -5.36 -9.38 11.39
N LEU A 35 -4.48 -10.35 11.11
CA LEU A 35 -4.84 -11.57 10.38
C LEU A 35 -5.85 -12.42 11.17
N LEU A 36 -5.66 -12.57 12.49
CA LEU A 36 -6.58 -13.35 13.31
C LEU A 36 -7.95 -12.66 13.46
N ALA A 37 -7.97 -11.35 13.65
CA ALA A 37 -9.21 -10.59 13.69
C ALA A 37 -9.99 -10.73 12.37
N HIS A 38 -9.29 -10.69 11.23
CA HIS A 38 -9.87 -10.94 9.92
C HIS A 38 -10.44 -12.36 9.81
N ALA A 39 -9.66 -13.39 10.16
CA ALA A 39 -10.09 -14.80 10.10
C ALA A 39 -11.34 -15.07 10.96
N ARG A 40 -11.49 -14.36 12.08
CA ARG A 40 -12.64 -14.48 13.00
C ARG A 40 -13.79 -13.52 12.69
N GLY A 41 -13.64 -12.61 11.72
CA GLY A 41 -14.63 -11.58 11.42
C GLY A 41 -14.94 -10.66 12.60
N CYS A 42 -13.94 -10.34 13.43
CA CYS A 42 -14.11 -9.58 14.67
C CYS A 42 -13.18 -8.36 14.74
N GLU A 43 -13.39 -7.48 15.71
CA GLU A 43 -12.45 -6.39 15.97
C GLU A 43 -11.22 -6.92 16.73
N ARG A 44 -10.06 -6.29 16.53
CA ARG A 44 -8.80 -6.66 17.20
C ARG A 44 -8.94 -6.68 18.72
N ILE A 45 -9.67 -5.72 19.30
CA ILE A 45 -9.86 -5.64 20.76
C ILE A 45 -10.61 -6.86 21.32
N GLN A 46 -11.47 -7.48 20.52
CA GLN A 46 -12.24 -8.66 20.93
C GLN A 46 -11.38 -9.91 21.04
N LEU A 47 -10.17 -9.92 20.46
CA LEU A 47 -9.23 -11.03 20.64
C LEU A 47 -8.81 -11.16 22.10
N TYR A 48 -8.53 -10.04 22.78
CA TYR A 48 -8.03 -10.02 24.16
C TYR A 48 -9.06 -10.49 25.18
N THR A 49 -10.35 -10.22 24.94
CA THR A 49 -11.43 -10.67 25.82
C THR A 49 -11.83 -12.12 25.59
N ARG A 50 -11.28 -12.76 24.55
CA ARG A 50 -11.63 -14.12 24.09
C ARG A 50 -10.40 -15.03 23.95
N TYR A 51 -9.33 -14.74 24.71
CA TYR A 51 -8.04 -15.45 24.61
C TYR A 51 -8.11 -16.96 24.76
N GLU A 52 -9.00 -17.45 25.63
CA GLU A 52 -9.16 -18.87 25.92
C GLU A 52 -10.17 -19.54 24.97
N GLU A 53 -10.84 -18.80 24.09
CA GLU A 53 -11.77 -19.39 23.13
C GLU A 53 -11.00 -20.19 22.06
N PRO A 54 -11.43 -21.42 21.76
CA PRO A 54 -10.91 -22.17 20.62
C PRO A 54 -11.27 -21.48 19.31
N LEU A 55 -10.41 -21.63 18.29
CA LEU A 55 -10.79 -21.34 16.92
C LEU A 55 -11.54 -22.52 16.31
N THR A 56 -12.59 -22.23 15.57
CA THR A 56 -13.31 -23.17 14.72
C THR A 56 -12.42 -23.62 13.54
N ASP A 57 -12.73 -24.77 12.95
CA ASP A 57 -11.96 -25.30 11.83
C ASP A 57 -11.89 -24.34 10.62
N PRO A 58 -12.99 -23.63 10.24
CA PRO A 58 -12.94 -22.61 9.19
C PRO A 58 -12.03 -21.42 9.53
N GLU A 59 -12.04 -20.94 10.77
CA GLU A 59 -11.15 -19.86 11.22
C GLU A 59 -9.68 -20.30 11.15
N ARG A 60 -9.38 -21.55 11.57
CA ARG A 60 -8.02 -22.11 11.47
C ARG A 60 -7.56 -22.29 10.02
N ALA A 61 -8.45 -22.73 9.13
CA ALA A 61 -8.15 -22.85 7.70
C ALA A 61 -7.83 -21.49 7.08
N THR A 62 -8.64 -20.47 7.38
CA THR A 62 -8.41 -19.09 6.93
C THR A 62 -7.09 -18.55 7.47
N MET A 63 -6.82 -18.73 8.77
CA MET A 63 -5.57 -18.29 9.38
C MET A 63 -4.34 -18.93 8.73
N ARG A 64 -4.40 -20.23 8.42
CA ARG A 64 -3.30 -20.95 7.77
C ARG A 64 -2.98 -20.39 6.38
N ASP A 65 -4.00 -20.09 5.57
CA ASP A 65 -3.80 -19.44 4.26
C ASP A 65 -3.12 -18.07 4.40
N LEU A 66 -3.68 -17.22 5.27
CA LEU A 66 -3.18 -15.86 5.50
C LEU A 66 -1.74 -15.85 6.00
N VAL A 67 -1.39 -16.72 6.96
CA VAL A 67 -0.03 -16.80 7.51
C VAL A 67 0.94 -17.34 6.47
N SER A 68 0.54 -18.34 5.66
CA SER A 68 1.39 -18.87 4.60
C SER A 68 1.74 -17.81 3.56
N ARG A 69 0.75 -17.03 3.13
CA ARG A 69 0.96 -15.92 2.19
C ARG A 69 1.76 -14.78 2.81
N ARG A 70 1.49 -14.44 4.08
CA ARG A 70 2.28 -13.42 4.77
C ARG A 70 3.74 -13.82 4.96
N ALA A 71 4.02 -15.10 5.23
CA ALA A 71 5.39 -15.62 5.32
C ALA A 71 6.16 -15.49 3.98
N LYS A 72 5.44 -15.47 2.86
CA LYS A 72 5.97 -15.14 1.51
C LYS A 72 6.04 -13.63 1.24
N ARG A 73 5.88 -12.81 2.28
CA ARG A 73 5.91 -11.34 2.27
C ARG A 73 4.77 -10.66 1.54
N GLU A 74 3.64 -11.33 1.30
CA GLU A 74 2.46 -10.60 0.82
C GLU A 74 2.03 -9.55 1.87
N PRO A 75 1.76 -8.28 1.48
CA PRO A 75 1.35 -7.25 2.42
C PRO A 75 0.06 -7.62 3.19
N VAL A 76 0.06 -7.40 4.51
CA VAL A 76 -1.13 -7.67 5.35
C VAL A 76 -2.36 -6.93 4.85
N ALA A 77 -2.20 -5.70 4.33
CA ALA A 77 -3.32 -4.91 3.81
C ALA A 77 -4.02 -5.57 2.62
N TYR A 78 -3.27 -6.24 1.74
CA TYR A 78 -3.84 -7.02 0.63
C TYR A 78 -4.49 -8.32 1.12
N LEU A 79 -3.86 -8.99 2.10
CA LEU A 79 -4.40 -10.19 2.71
C LEU A 79 -5.77 -9.94 3.36
N VAL A 80 -5.94 -8.82 4.06
CA VAL A 80 -7.23 -8.46 4.68
C VAL A 80 -8.13 -7.60 3.77
N GLY A 81 -7.62 -7.18 2.62
CA GLY A 81 -8.32 -6.38 1.60
C GLY A 81 -8.58 -4.91 1.97
N TYR A 82 -7.89 -4.38 2.99
CA TYR A 82 -8.06 -2.99 3.39
C TYR A 82 -6.84 -2.39 4.12
N ARG A 83 -6.78 -1.06 4.12
CA ARG A 83 -5.87 -0.23 4.92
C ARG A 83 -6.64 0.90 5.59
N GLU A 84 -6.31 1.22 6.83
CA GLU A 84 -6.82 2.42 7.49
C GLU A 84 -5.92 3.61 7.14
N PHE A 85 -6.54 4.74 6.80
CA PHE A 85 -5.87 6.01 6.51
C PHE A 85 -6.80 7.13 6.99
N TYR A 86 -6.29 8.04 7.82
CA TYR A 86 -7.07 9.14 8.39
C TYR A 86 -8.39 8.69 9.06
N SER A 87 -8.33 7.62 9.85
CA SER A 87 -9.49 6.96 10.49
C SER A 87 -10.56 6.39 9.54
N LEU A 88 -10.28 6.34 8.24
CA LEU A 88 -11.16 5.75 7.22
C LEU A 88 -10.57 4.43 6.72
N LYS A 89 -11.43 3.42 6.55
CA LYS A 89 -11.04 2.10 6.04
C LYS A 89 -11.13 2.07 4.51
N PHE A 90 -10.00 2.07 3.82
CA PHE A 90 -9.91 1.97 2.36
C PHE A 90 -9.74 0.53 1.91
N LYS A 91 -10.53 0.09 0.93
CA LYS A 91 -10.25 -1.14 0.20
C LYS A 91 -8.96 -0.95 -0.59
N VAL A 92 -8.11 -1.98 -0.56
CA VAL A 92 -6.88 -2.06 -1.34
C VAL A 92 -6.74 -3.45 -1.99
N THR A 93 -6.10 -3.50 -3.14
CA THR A 93 -5.75 -4.70 -3.92
C THR A 93 -4.36 -4.46 -4.51
N ALA A 94 -3.78 -5.47 -5.16
CA ALA A 94 -2.51 -5.32 -5.87
C ALA A 94 -2.54 -4.26 -7.00
N ASP A 95 -3.73 -3.72 -7.34
CA ASP A 95 -3.91 -2.67 -8.34
C ASP A 95 -3.58 -1.26 -7.84
N VAL A 96 -3.36 -1.06 -6.54
CA VAL A 96 -3.18 0.27 -5.93
C VAL A 96 -2.09 0.25 -4.86
N LEU A 97 -1.32 1.33 -4.76
CA LEU A 97 -0.42 1.55 -3.63
C LEU A 97 -1.20 1.51 -2.31
N ILE A 98 -0.66 0.80 -1.31
CA ILE A 98 -1.26 0.76 0.02
C ILE A 98 -1.04 2.13 0.69
N PRO A 99 -2.10 2.85 1.12
CA PRO A 99 -1.97 4.18 1.74
C PRO A 99 -0.95 4.22 2.88
N ARG A 100 -0.03 5.19 2.78
CA ARG A 100 1.04 5.43 3.75
C ARG A 100 0.61 6.46 4.79
N PRO A 101 1.02 6.33 6.07
CA PRO A 101 0.74 7.34 7.09
C PRO A 101 1.31 8.72 6.75
N ASP A 102 2.46 8.78 6.09
CA ASP A 102 3.13 10.03 5.72
C ASP A 102 2.25 10.90 4.80
N SER A 103 1.41 10.27 3.96
CA SER A 103 0.45 10.96 3.09
C SER A 103 -0.65 11.71 3.86
N GLU A 104 -0.84 11.45 5.16
CA GLU A 104 -1.77 12.21 5.99
C GLU A 104 -1.33 13.68 6.12
N THR A 105 -0.02 13.97 6.05
CA THR A 105 0.51 15.35 6.07
C THR A 105 -0.04 16.18 4.93
N LEU A 106 -0.12 15.60 3.73
CA LEU A 106 -0.68 16.27 2.55
C LEU A 106 -2.15 16.62 2.77
N VAL A 107 -2.95 15.65 3.26
CA VAL A 107 -4.38 15.87 3.53
C VAL A 107 -4.60 16.89 4.64
N MET A 108 -3.80 16.85 5.71
CA MET A 108 -3.88 17.80 6.81
C MET A 108 -3.64 19.24 6.35
N GLU A 109 -2.60 19.49 5.54
CA GLU A 109 -2.36 20.82 4.98
C GLU A 109 -3.51 21.25 4.08
N ALA A 110 -3.97 20.36 3.18
CA ALA A 110 -5.08 20.65 2.27
C ALA A 110 -6.35 21.09 3.03
N LEU A 111 -6.70 20.38 4.11
CA LEU A 111 -7.83 20.73 4.98
C LEU A 111 -7.58 22.04 5.75
N GLY A 112 -6.34 22.29 6.16
CA GLY A 112 -5.95 23.54 6.82
C GLY A 112 -6.13 24.76 5.91
N LEU A 113 -5.65 24.67 4.67
CA LEU A 113 -5.78 25.74 3.66
C LEU A 113 -7.25 26.00 3.27
N SER A 114 -8.05 24.93 3.23
CA SER A 114 -9.44 24.98 2.77
C SER A 114 -10.48 25.25 3.85
N ARG A 115 -10.07 25.41 5.12
CA ARG A 115 -10.97 25.48 6.27
C ARG A 115 -12.13 26.48 6.12
N ASP A 116 -11.86 27.65 5.56
CA ASP A 116 -12.82 28.75 5.42
C ASP A 116 -13.40 28.86 3.99
N TRP A 117 -13.09 27.90 3.11
CA TRP A 117 -13.58 27.89 1.74
C TRP A 117 -14.98 27.29 1.67
N SER A 118 -15.88 27.91 0.90
CA SER A 118 -17.27 27.46 0.82
C SER A 118 -17.44 26.20 -0.03
N GLN A 119 -16.87 26.16 -1.23
CA GLN A 119 -17.01 25.07 -2.21
C GLN A 119 -15.72 24.90 -3.02
N PRO A 120 -14.64 24.38 -2.41
CA PRO A 120 -13.38 24.28 -3.11
C PRO A 120 -13.40 23.22 -4.20
N LYS A 121 -12.80 23.56 -5.33
CA LYS A 121 -12.47 22.65 -6.42
C LYS A 121 -11.10 22.06 -6.18
N VAL A 122 -11.01 20.74 -6.07
CA VAL A 122 -9.77 20.03 -5.78
C VAL A 122 -9.47 19.02 -6.87
N LEU A 123 -8.21 18.93 -7.27
CA LEU A 123 -7.69 17.92 -8.17
C LEU A 123 -6.74 17.01 -7.37
N ASP A 124 -6.93 15.70 -7.45
CA ASP A 124 -6.05 14.68 -6.88
C ASP A 124 -5.45 13.85 -8.03
N LEU A 125 -4.16 14.06 -8.32
CA LEU A 125 -3.43 13.38 -9.38
C LEU A 125 -2.72 12.16 -8.83
N CYS A 126 -2.72 11.05 -9.56
CA CYS A 126 -2.21 9.74 -9.10
C CYS A 126 -3.02 9.21 -7.91
N THR A 127 -4.35 9.24 -8.03
CA THR A 127 -5.26 9.01 -6.89
C THR A 127 -5.20 7.58 -6.32
N GLY A 128 -4.79 6.59 -7.11
CA GLY A 128 -4.64 5.21 -6.67
C GLY A 128 -5.92 4.64 -6.06
N SER A 129 -5.86 4.31 -4.77
CA SER A 129 -7.03 3.84 -3.99
C SER A 129 -8.10 4.90 -3.73
N GLY A 130 -7.84 6.16 -4.11
CA GLY A 130 -8.66 7.32 -3.80
C GLY A 130 -8.47 7.86 -2.39
N CYS A 131 -7.47 7.41 -1.64
CA CYS A 131 -7.36 7.72 -0.20
C CYS A 131 -7.25 9.23 0.07
N ILE A 132 -6.52 10.00 -0.75
CA ILE A 132 -6.40 11.45 -0.63
C ILE A 132 -7.73 12.12 -1.00
N ALA A 133 -8.22 11.91 -2.24
CA ALA A 133 -9.48 12.47 -2.72
C ALA A 133 -10.69 12.21 -1.80
N VAL A 134 -10.87 10.95 -1.40
CA VAL A 134 -12.00 10.53 -0.58
C VAL A 134 -11.90 11.07 0.84
N THR A 135 -10.70 11.06 1.44
CA THR A 135 -10.51 11.63 2.78
C THR A 135 -10.77 13.12 2.78
N PHE A 136 -10.28 13.84 1.77
CA PHE A 136 -10.55 15.27 1.62
C PHE A 136 -12.05 15.54 1.49
N ALA A 137 -12.74 14.85 0.58
CA ALA A 137 -14.17 15.00 0.39
C ALA A 137 -14.98 14.64 1.65
N ALA A 138 -14.57 13.63 2.41
CA ALA A 138 -15.23 13.21 3.65
C ALA A 138 -15.12 14.28 4.76
N ASN A 139 -14.01 15.02 4.79
CA ASN A 139 -13.76 16.05 5.82
C ASN A 139 -14.16 17.47 5.38
N HIS A 140 -14.31 17.72 4.07
CA HIS A 140 -14.81 18.97 3.52
C HIS A 140 -16.12 18.74 2.75
N LEU A 141 -17.26 18.84 3.43
CA LEU A 141 -18.58 18.41 2.93
C LEU A 141 -19.06 19.09 1.64
N GLN A 142 -18.53 20.27 1.33
CA GLN A 142 -18.89 21.07 0.16
C GLN A 142 -17.85 21.02 -0.96
N ALA A 143 -16.76 20.27 -0.77
CA ALA A 143 -15.71 20.14 -1.78
C ALA A 143 -16.20 19.38 -3.01
N GLN A 144 -15.71 19.79 -4.18
CA GLN A 144 -15.83 19.07 -5.44
C GLN A 144 -14.44 18.58 -5.84
N VAL A 145 -14.26 17.26 -5.84
CA VAL A 145 -12.97 16.63 -6.08
C VAL A 145 -12.98 15.96 -7.45
N THR A 146 -11.97 16.24 -8.24
CA THR A 146 -11.61 15.46 -9.42
C THR A 146 -10.40 14.62 -9.06
N ALA A 147 -10.46 13.31 -9.26
CA ALA A 147 -9.34 12.42 -9.01
C ALA A 147 -8.96 11.73 -10.30
N THR A 148 -7.67 11.69 -10.62
CA THR A 148 -7.16 11.11 -11.85
C THR A 148 -6.14 10.02 -11.58
N ASP A 149 -6.15 9.01 -12.43
CA ASP A 149 -5.15 7.96 -12.46
C ASP A 149 -5.01 7.45 -13.88
N ILE A 150 -3.81 6.99 -14.24
CA ILE A 150 -3.59 6.32 -15.52
C ILE A 150 -4.13 4.89 -15.50
N SER A 151 -4.29 4.29 -14.31
CA SER A 151 -4.77 2.91 -14.16
C SER A 151 -6.29 2.87 -14.00
N THR A 152 -6.98 2.34 -15.03
CA THR A 152 -8.40 1.96 -14.92
C THR A 152 -8.66 1.08 -13.68
N ALA A 153 -7.74 0.15 -13.36
CA ALA A 153 -7.91 -0.76 -12.22
C ALA A 153 -7.88 -0.01 -10.89
N ALA A 154 -6.97 0.96 -10.74
CA ALA A 154 -6.91 1.84 -9.59
C ALA A 154 -8.21 2.66 -9.44
N LEU A 155 -8.70 3.25 -10.54
CA LEU A 155 -9.95 4.01 -10.52
C LEU A 155 -11.17 3.18 -10.10
N ARG A 156 -11.22 1.88 -10.43
CA ARG A 156 -12.28 0.99 -9.93
C ARG A 156 -12.22 0.83 -8.41
N ILE A 157 -11.02 0.76 -7.83
CA ILE A 157 -10.83 0.72 -6.37
C ILE A 157 -11.21 2.07 -5.74
N ALA A 158 -10.77 3.18 -6.33
CA ALA A 158 -11.15 4.53 -5.90
C ALA A 158 -12.68 4.72 -5.90
N ALA A 159 -13.39 4.25 -6.94
CA ALA A 159 -14.85 4.34 -7.03
C ALA A 159 -15.54 3.56 -5.90
N GLN A 160 -15.04 2.37 -5.58
CA GLN A 160 -15.55 1.56 -4.47
C GLN A 160 -15.34 2.26 -3.13
N ASN A 161 -14.18 2.89 -2.93
CA ASN A 161 -13.89 3.65 -1.72
C ASN A 161 -14.72 4.93 -1.60
N ALA A 162 -14.91 5.67 -2.69
CA ALA A 162 -15.77 6.85 -2.71
C ALA A 162 -17.23 6.49 -2.38
N THR A 163 -17.73 5.37 -2.92
CA THR A 163 -19.06 4.84 -2.60
C THR A 163 -19.16 4.43 -1.14
N LYS A 164 -18.18 3.67 -0.65
CA LYS A 164 -18.12 3.17 0.74
C LYS A 164 -18.19 4.30 1.76
N HIS A 165 -17.54 5.43 1.48
CA HIS A 165 -17.46 6.58 2.38
C HIS A 165 -18.48 7.68 2.06
N GLY A 166 -19.44 7.43 1.15
CA GLY A 166 -20.56 8.33 0.89
C GLY A 166 -20.16 9.65 0.23
N VAL A 167 -19.12 9.65 -0.61
CA VAL A 167 -18.62 10.85 -1.31
C VAL A 167 -18.61 10.70 -2.84
N ALA A 168 -19.18 9.63 -3.38
CA ALA A 168 -19.17 9.33 -4.81
C ALA A 168 -19.86 10.41 -5.68
N ASP A 169 -20.78 11.18 -5.12
CA ASP A 169 -21.45 12.30 -5.78
C ASP A 169 -20.57 13.56 -5.89
N ARG A 170 -19.47 13.61 -5.12
CA ARG A 170 -18.54 14.75 -5.04
C ARG A 170 -17.12 14.42 -5.49
N VAL A 171 -16.83 13.15 -5.76
CA VAL A 171 -15.54 12.67 -6.27
C VAL A 171 -15.73 12.15 -7.69
N ARG A 172 -15.31 12.94 -8.67
CA ARG A 172 -15.32 12.56 -10.08
C ARG A 172 -13.99 11.90 -10.46
N LEU A 173 -14.06 10.71 -11.03
CA LEU A 173 -12.89 9.94 -11.45
C LEU A 173 -12.65 10.10 -12.96
N CYS A 174 -11.42 10.39 -13.34
CA CYS A 174 -11.02 10.55 -14.74
C CYS A 174 -9.78 9.71 -15.04
N GLU A 175 -9.84 8.89 -16.08
CA GLU A 175 -8.67 8.14 -16.55
C GLU A 175 -7.78 9.03 -17.43
N GLY A 176 -6.48 8.95 -17.22
CA GLY A 176 -5.49 9.57 -18.10
C GLY A 176 -4.18 9.92 -17.40
N ASN A 177 -3.20 10.34 -18.18
CA ASN A 177 -1.89 10.72 -17.68
C ASN A 177 -1.93 12.15 -17.09
N LEU A 178 -1.74 12.27 -15.77
CA LEU A 178 -1.69 13.54 -15.03
C LEU A 178 -2.81 14.51 -15.46
N PHE A 179 -2.43 15.68 -15.99
CA PHE A 179 -3.34 16.73 -16.45
C PHE A 179 -4.05 16.40 -17.77
N GLY A 180 -3.52 15.48 -18.57
CA GLY A 180 -4.15 15.01 -19.82
C GLY A 180 -5.53 14.39 -19.58
N ALA A 181 -5.76 13.81 -18.41
CA ALA A 181 -7.07 13.28 -18.00
C ALA A 181 -8.19 14.35 -17.98
N LEU A 182 -7.83 15.64 -17.95
CA LEU A 182 -8.77 16.76 -17.90
C LEU A 182 -9.18 17.29 -19.28
N GLN A 183 -8.50 16.86 -20.36
CA GLN A 183 -8.78 17.32 -21.73
C GLN A 183 -10.25 17.16 -22.11
N SER A 184 -10.82 16.00 -21.79
CA SER A 184 -12.20 15.65 -22.15
C SER A 184 -13.26 16.42 -21.35
N SER A 185 -12.94 16.87 -20.14
CA SER A 185 -13.88 17.60 -19.28
C SER A 185 -13.73 19.12 -19.39
N GLY A 186 -12.58 19.61 -19.86
CA GLY A 186 -12.26 21.03 -19.90
C GLY A 186 -12.11 21.66 -18.50
N ASP A 187 -11.97 20.83 -17.46
CA ASP A 187 -11.86 21.34 -16.10
C ASP A 187 -10.51 21.99 -15.83
N SER A 188 -10.59 23.14 -15.19
CA SER A 188 -9.46 23.97 -14.79
C SER A 188 -9.88 24.83 -13.60
N LYS A 189 -8.96 25.67 -13.11
CA LYS A 189 -9.18 26.60 -12.00
C LYS A 189 -9.49 25.89 -10.68
N PHE A 190 -8.68 24.89 -10.36
CA PHE A 190 -8.71 24.22 -9.06
C PHE A 190 -8.13 25.13 -7.98
N ASN A 191 -8.74 25.13 -6.80
CA ASN A 191 -8.19 25.81 -5.63
C ASN A 191 -7.02 25.02 -5.03
N LEU A 192 -7.07 23.69 -5.14
CA LEU A 192 -6.01 22.78 -4.71
C LEU A 192 -5.71 21.74 -5.79
N ILE A 193 -4.43 21.52 -6.05
CA ILE A 193 -3.93 20.34 -6.73
C ILE A 193 -3.11 19.55 -5.71
N LEU A 194 -3.47 18.29 -5.55
CA LEU A 194 -2.92 17.33 -4.61
C LEU A 194 -2.30 16.19 -5.43
N SER A 195 -1.17 15.64 -4.99
CA SER A 195 -0.65 14.42 -5.58
C SER A 195 0.30 13.70 -4.64
N ASN A 196 0.19 12.37 -4.61
CA ASN A 196 1.27 11.48 -4.19
C ASN A 196 1.74 10.71 -5.43
N PRO A 197 2.64 11.30 -6.24
CA PRO A 197 3.11 10.65 -7.45
C PRO A 197 4.15 9.56 -7.12
N PRO A 198 4.40 8.62 -8.04
CA PRO A 198 5.63 7.84 -8.05
C PRO A 198 6.87 8.74 -7.94
N TYR A 199 7.73 8.49 -6.95
CA TYR A 199 8.92 9.29 -6.69
C TYR A 199 10.18 8.46 -6.36
N ILE A 200 10.11 7.13 -6.40
CA ILE A 200 11.27 6.27 -6.10
C ILE A 200 12.19 6.22 -7.32
N ARG A 201 13.50 6.34 -7.12
CA ARG A 201 14.46 6.21 -8.23
C ARG A 201 14.37 4.82 -8.84
N THR A 202 14.41 4.73 -10.17
CA THR A 202 14.37 3.44 -10.88
C THR A 202 15.45 2.47 -10.38
N SER A 203 16.63 2.99 -10.02
CA SER A 203 17.75 2.20 -9.49
C SER A 203 17.49 1.57 -8.11
N GLU A 204 16.58 2.14 -7.31
CA GLU A 204 16.26 1.71 -5.95
C GLU A 204 15.14 0.68 -5.88
N LEU A 205 14.37 0.50 -6.95
CA LEU A 205 13.20 -0.39 -6.97
C LEU A 205 13.57 -1.84 -6.64
N LYS A 206 14.77 -2.27 -7.04
CA LYS A 206 15.29 -3.62 -6.74
C LYS A 206 15.74 -3.80 -5.28
N THR A 207 15.95 -2.70 -4.55
CA THR A 207 16.40 -2.70 -3.15
C THR A 207 15.28 -2.41 -2.17
N LEU A 208 14.05 -2.17 -2.66
CA LEU A 208 12.88 -2.00 -1.82
C LEU A 208 12.59 -3.24 -0.99
N GLU A 209 11.88 -3.03 0.12
CA GLU A 209 11.43 -4.12 0.97
C GLU A 209 10.65 -5.16 0.14
N PRO A 210 10.83 -6.47 0.41
CA PRO A 210 10.30 -7.50 -0.48
C PRO A 210 8.78 -7.55 -0.60
N ASP A 211 8.04 -6.94 0.33
CA ASP A 211 6.58 -6.81 0.25
C ASP A 211 6.15 -5.67 -0.68
N VAL A 212 6.89 -4.57 -0.71
CA VAL A 212 6.69 -3.48 -1.66
C VAL A 212 7.13 -3.92 -3.06
N ALA A 213 8.39 -4.36 -3.21
CA ALA A 213 9.01 -4.67 -4.49
C ALA A 213 8.28 -5.75 -5.30
N ARG A 214 7.64 -6.72 -4.61
CA ARG A 214 7.01 -7.88 -5.25
C ARG A 214 5.49 -7.76 -5.43
N TYR A 215 4.81 -6.96 -4.63
CA TYR A 215 3.35 -6.97 -4.59
C TYR A 215 2.70 -5.62 -4.86
N GLU A 216 3.37 -4.49 -4.62
CA GLU A 216 2.81 -3.18 -4.95
C GLU A 216 3.07 -2.84 -6.43
N PRO A 217 2.14 -2.15 -7.10
CA PRO A 217 2.25 -1.89 -8.53
C PRO A 217 3.45 -1.00 -8.83
N HIS A 218 4.37 -1.48 -9.68
CA HIS A 218 5.59 -0.75 -10.08
C HIS A 218 5.29 0.65 -10.62
N LEU A 219 4.20 0.79 -11.36
CA LEU A 219 3.70 2.07 -11.90
C LEU A 219 3.40 3.11 -10.81
N ALA A 220 3.10 2.68 -9.58
CA ALA A 220 2.86 3.58 -8.44
C ALA A 220 4.15 3.93 -7.66
N LEU A 221 5.31 3.40 -8.06
CA LEU A 221 6.58 3.52 -7.34
C LEU A 221 7.64 4.29 -8.14
N ASP A 222 7.82 3.93 -9.42
CA ASP A 222 8.91 4.41 -10.26
C ASP A 222 8.74 5.89 -10.68
N GLY A 223 9.58 6.75 -10.12
CA GLY A 223 9.64 8.18 -10.44
C GLY A 223 10.73 8.55 -11.44
N GLY A 224 11.37 7.57 -12.09
CA GLY A 224 12.42 7.78 -13.08
C GLY A 224 13.84 7.78 -12.50
N GLU A 225 14.80 8.29 -13.28
CA GLU A 225 16.24 8.17 -12.98
C GLU A 225 16.62 8.76 -11.62
N ASP A 226 16.10 9.95 -11.30
CA ASP A 226 16.30 10.64 -10.03
C ASP A 226 15.02 10.73 -9.15
N GLY A 227 13.95 10.07 -9.59
CA GLY A 227 12.67 10.04 -8.88
C GLY A 227 11.83 11.31 -9.01
N LEU A 228 12.22 12.27 -9.86
CA LEU A 228 11.59 13.58 -9.96
C LEU A 228 10.79 13.80 -11.25
N ASP A 229 10.67 12.82 -12.16
CA ASP A 229 10.06 13.04 -13.48
C ASP A 229 8.62 13.59 -13.37
N LEU A 230 7.79 12.92 -12.58
CA LEU A 230 6.40 13.36 -12.36
C LEU A 230 6.32 14.59 -11.45
N VAL A 231 7.20 14.69 -10.44
CA VAL A 231 7.27 15.87 -9.55
C VAL A 231 7.57 17.14 -10.35
N ARG A 232 8.54 17.10 -11.28
CA ARG A 232 8.88 18.21 -12.17
C ARG A 232 7.70 18.59 -13.06
N THR A 233 7.02 17.61 -13.63
CA THR A 233 5.85 17.82 -14.49
C THR A 233 4.71 18.49 -13.71
N LEU A 234 4.41 17.99 -12.51
CA LEU A 234 3.40 18.55 -11.61
C LEU A 234 3.72 20.01 -11.26
N ILE A 235 4.96 20.29 -10.85
CA ILE A 235 5.40 21.63 -10.46
C ILE A 235 5.32 22.62 -11.62
N ARG A 236 5.78 22.22 -12.81
CA ARG A 236 5.82 23.06 -14.00
C ARG A 236 4.40 23.38 -14.51
N ASP A 237 3.54 22.38 -14.58
CA ASP A 237 2.29 22.48 -15.34
C ASP A 237 1.09 22.88 -14.46
N ALA A 238 1.20 22.77 -13.13
CA ALA A 238 0.11 23.08 -12.19
C ALA A 238 -0.47 24.50 -12.34
N SER A 239 0.35 25.50 -12.68
CA SER A 239 -0.09 26.89 -12.83
C SER A 239 -1.25 27.03 -13.82
N ARG A 240 -1.26 26.23 -14.90
CA ARG A 240 -2.28 26.24 -15.95
C ARG A 240 -3.65 25.77 -15.46
N PHE A 241 -3.67 24.99 -14.38
CA PHE A 241 -4.87 24.35 -13.85
C PHE A 241 -5.33 24.98 -12.53
N LEU A 242 -4.52 25.79 -11.87
CA LEU A 242 -4.89 26.46 -10.63
C LEU A 242 -5.74 27.71 -10.86
N SER A 243 -6.62 28.00 -9.90
CA SER A 243 -7.23 29.32 -9.77
C SER A 243 -6.19 30.35 -9.27
N PRO A 244 -6.45 31.66 -9.39
CA PRO A 244 -5.76 32.65 -8.57
C PRO A 244 -5.74 32.24 -7.10
N ASP A 245 -4.61 32.47 -6.43
CA ASP A 245 -4.32 32.02 -5.05
C ASP A 245 -4.43 30.50 -4.82
N GLY A 246 -4.48 29.68 -5.87
CA GLY A 246 -4.50 28.23 -5.76
C GLY A 246 -3.18 27.65 -5.24
N HIS A 247 -3.25 26.46 -4.64
CA HIS A 247 -2.08 25.78 -4.09
C HIS A 247 -1.83 24.42 -4.72
N LEU A 248 -0.55 24.09 -4.87
CA LEU A 248 -0.06 22.77 -5.24
C LEU A 248 0.56 22.10 -4.00
N LEU A 249 0.13 20.88 -3.69
CA LEU A 249 0.70 20.03 -2.66
C LEU A 249 1.15 18.69 -3.28
N VAL A 250 2.44 18.38 -3.19
CA VAL A 250 3.02 17.16 -3.78
C VAL A 250 3.83 16.42 -2.72
N GLU A 251 3.51 15.17 -2.46
CA GLU A 251 4.33 14.27 -1.64
C GLU A 251 5.61 13.88 -2.39
N MET A 252 6.72 13.80 -1.66
CA MET A 252 8.01 13.39 -2.22
C MET A 252 8.95 12.81 -1.16
N ASP A 253 10.10 12.32 -1.62
CA ASP A 253 11.14 11.83 -0.76
C ASP A 253 11.95 12.99 -0.11
N PRO A 254 12.32 12.91 1.18
CA PRO A 254 13.17 13.91 1.82
C PRO A 254 14.50 14.17 1.09
N GLU A 255 15.08 13.18 0.41
CA GLU A 255 16.33 13.32 -0.34
C GLU A 255 16.17 14.21 -1.59
N GLN A 256 14.94 14.45 -2.03
CA GLN A 256 14.62 15.18 -3.26
C GLN A 256 14.42 16.68 -3.05
N VAL A 257 14.47 17.17 -1.81
CA VAL A 257 14.21 18.58 -1.45
C VAL A 257 15.12 19.54 -2.21
N ASP A 258 16.44 19.34 -2.17
CA ASP A 258 17.40 20.26 -2.76
C ASP A 258 17.27 20.33 -4.28
N ALA A 259 17.06 19.18 -4.93
CA ALA A 259 16.87 19.10 -6.37
C ALA A 259 15.56 19.77 -6.80
N THR A 260 14.49 19.60 -6.01
CA THR A 260 13.19 20.25 -6.23
C THR A 260 13.28 21.76 -6.09
N LEU A 261 13.94 22.27 -5.05
CA LEU A 261 14.12 23.72 -4.84
C LEU A 261 14.92 24.36 -5.97
N LYS A 262 15.96 23.68 -6.47
CA LYS A 262 16.73 24.15 -7.64
C LYS A 262 15.84 24.25 -8.88
N PHE A 263 15.04 23.22 -9.15
CA PHE A 263 14.11 23.20 -10.28
C PHE A 263 13.06 24.31 -10.17
N VAL A 264 12.44 24.47 -9.00
CA VAL A 264 11.46 25.53 -8.73
C VAL A 264 12.06 26.92 -8.98
N ALA A 265 13.31 27.15 -8.56
CA ALA A 265 13.98 28.44 -8.73
C ALA A 265 14.32 28.77 -10.20
N THR A 266 14.43 27.78 -11.08
CA THR A 266 14.75 28.01 -12.51
C THR A 266 13.54 27.96 -13.43
N GLU A 267 12.56 27.11 -13.13
CA GLU A 267 11.46 26.79 -14.05
C GLU A 267 10.12 27.41 -13.66
N THR A 268 10.00 28.01 -12.47
CA THR A 268 8.71 28.49 -11.96
C THR A 268 8.80 29.86 -11.29
N ASP A 269 7.66 30.53 -11.17
CA ASP A 269 7.48 31.83 -10.53
C ASP A 269 6.61 31.75 -9.27
N PHE A 270 6.67 30.61 -8.56
CA PHE A 270 5.94 30.42 -7.31
C PHE A 270 6.20 31.57 -6.33
N LYS A 271 5.11 32.18 -5.82
CA LYS A 271 5.14 33.15 -4.72
C LYS A 271 5.63 32.52 -3.43
N THR A 272 5.21 31.29 -3.18
CA THR A 272 5.62 30.48 -2.03
C THR A 272 6.04 29.12 -2.53
N ALA A 273 7.21 28.68 -2.10
CA ALA A 273 7.75 27.35 -2.33
C ALA A 273 8.38 26.89 -1.00
N ARG A 274 7.73 25.96 -0.32
CA ARG A 274 8.18 25.48 0.99
C ARG A 274 7.94 23.99 1.13
N PHE A 275 8.57 23.41 2.14
CA PHE A 275 8.38 22.02 2.52
C PHE A 275 7.69 21.92 3.87
N LEU A 276 6.73 21.01 3.95
CA LEU A 276 6.06 20.62 5.19
C LEU A 276 6.68 19.32 5.67
N ASN A 277 6.91 19.26 6.98
CA ASN A 277 7.43 18.07 7.60
C ASN A 277 6.30 17.10 7.96
N ASP A 278 6.58 15.81 7.86
CA ASP A 278 5.73 14.77 8.41
C ASP A 278 5.78 14.70 9.95
N SER A 279 5.01 13.78 10.52
CA SER A 279 4.95 13.56 11.98
C SER A 279 6.29 13.14 12.59
N THR A 280 7.26 12.70 11.79
CA THR A 280 8.62 12.35 12.20
C THR A 280 9.60 13.51 12.07
N GLY A 281 9.15 14.66 11.55
CA GLY A 281 9.97 15.86 11.38
C GLY A 281 10.77 15.88 10.08
N ARG A 282 10.48 15.00 9.11
CA ARG A 282 11.17 14.94 7.82
C ARG A 282 10.38 15.70 6.74
N PRO A 283 11.04 16.44 5.83
CA PRO A 283 10.37 17.06 4.69
C PRO A 283 9.63 16.00 3.87
N ARG A 284 8.33 16.21 3.64
CA ARG A 284 7.47 15.22 2.97
C ARG A 284 6.61 15.82 1.88
N VAL A 285 6.10 17.04 2.08
CA VAL A 285 5.17 17.66 1.13
C VAL A 285 5.74 18.99 0.66
N PHE A 286 5.94 19.12 -0.65
CA PHE A 286 6.18 20.41 -1.28
C PHE A 286 4.86 21.19 -1.35
N HIS A 287 4.91 22.46 -0.95
CA HIS A 287 3.80 23.40 -1.05
C HIS A 287 4.19 24.59 -1.91
N GLY A 288 3.52 24.69 -3.06
CA GLY A 288 3.63 25.80 -4.01
C GLY A 288 2.37 26.65 -4.06
N SER A 289 2.49 27.97 -4.25
CA SER A 289 1.36 28.85 -4.62
C SER A 289 1.78 29.99 -5.55
N PHE A 290 0.87 30.40 -6.45
CA PHE A 290 1.08 31.46 -7.45
C PHE A 290 0.44 32.78 -7.00
N LEU A 291 0.98 33.93 -7.46
CA LEU A 291 0.45 35.27 -7.15
C LEU A 291 -0.70 35.66 -8.11
N ASP A 292 -0.59 35.22 -9.36
CA ASP A 292 -1.61 35.28 -10.41
C ASP A 292 -1.15 34.25 -11.47
N PRO A 293 -1.68 33.01 -11.50
CA PRO A 293 -1.20 32.02 -12.45
C PRO A 293 -1.36 32.59 -13.86
N PRO A 294 -0.35 32.47 -14.76
CA PRO A 294 -0.46 33.00 -16.10
C PRO A 294 -1.77 32.50 -16.70
N ALA A 295 -2.57 33.43 -17.25
CA ALA A 295 -3.79 33.12 -17.97
C ALA A 295 -3.42 32.41 -19.28
N ALA A 296 -2.90 31.19 -19.18
CA ALA A 296 -2.76 30.32 -20.33
C ALA A 296 -4.17 29.90 -20.70
N GLU A 297 -4.64 30.32 -21.88
CA GLU A 297 -5.71 29.58 -22.54
C GLU A 297 -5.22 28.13 -22.62
N VAL A 298 -5.83 27.24 -21.84
CA VAL A 298 -5.43 25.84 -21.82
C VAL A 298 -5.89 25.23 -23.15
N ASN A 299 -5.07 25.33 -24.19
CA ASN A 299 -5.29 24.61 -25.44
C ASN A 299 -4.90 23.15 -25.22
N LEU A 300 -5.84 22.40 -24.65
CA LEU A 300 -5.69 21.00 -24.25
C LEU A 300 -5.40 20.05 -25.42
N GLN A 301 -5.51 20.49 -26.68
CA GLN A 301 -5.43 19.63 -27.87
C GLN A 301 -4.02 19.42 -28.46
N GLU A 302 -3.01 20.21 -28.10
CA GLU A 302 -1.73 20.22 -28.84
C GLU A 302 -0.51 19.59 -28.11
N GLU A 303 -0.59 19.25 -26.81
CA GLU A 303 0.64 19.03 -25.99
C GLU A 303 0.80 17.68 -25.26
N PHE A 304 -0.19 16.77 -25.24
CA PHE A 304 -0.10 15.55 -24.42
C PHE A 304 -0.07 14.22 -25.20
N ASP A 305 0.22 14.27 -26.50
CA ASP A 305 0.33 13.10 -27.39
C ASP A 305 1.70 12.39 -27.28
N GLU A 306 2.16 12.03 -26.08
CA GLU A 306 3.25 11.04 -25.95
C GLU A 306 2.96 10.09 -24.77
N ILE A 307 2.27 8.99 -25.10
CA ILE A 307 2.29 7.78 -24.28
C ILE A 307 3.66 7.13 -24.53
N PRO A 308 4.52 6.93 -23.51
CA PRO A 308 5.74 6.16 -23.69
C PRO A 308 5.37 4.75 -24.16
N PRO A 309 6.02 4.19 -25.18
CA PRO A 309 5.72 2.83 -25.62
C PRO A 309 5.93 1.86 -24.44
N GLU A 310 5.02 0.90 -24.29
CA GLU A 310 5.19 -0.21 -23.35
C GLU A 310 6.56 -0.88 -23.58
N PRO A 311 7.27 -1.29 -22.51
CA PRO A 311 8.49 -2.07 -22.66
C PRO A 311 8.16 -3.36 -23.44
N PRO A 312 9.02 -3.78 -24.39
CA PRO A 312 8.72 -4.92 -25.25
C PRO A 312 8.49 -6.18 -24.43
N GLU A 313 7.39 -6.87 -24.70
CA GLU A 313 7.15 -8.24 -24.24
C GLU A 313 8.29 -9.12 -24.75
N ASP A 314 8.94 -9.85 -23.84
CA ASP A 314 10.00 -10.79 -24.17
C ASP A 314 9.39 -11.98 -24.94
N SER A 315 9.38 -11.86 -26.26
CA SER A 315 8.92 -12.89 -27.18
C SER A 315 9.93 -14.04 -27.18
N THR A 316 9.52 -15.13 -26.56
CA THR A 316 10.13 -16.45 -26.71
C THR A 316 10.23 -16.84 -28.20
N GLU A 317 11.44 -16.88 -28.74
CA GLU A 317 11.78 -17.70 -29.91
C GLU A 317 12.89 -18.67 -29.55
N GLY A 318 12.58 -19.95 -29.74
CA GLY A 318 13.48 -21.05 -29.45
C GLY A 318 14.63 -21.15 -30.45
N SER A 319 15.78 -21.59 -29.94
CA SER A 319 16.78 -22.28 -30.71
C SER A 319 17.19 -23.54 -29.97
N SER A 320 16.98 -24.65 -30.67
CA SER A 320 17.42 -26.00 -30.31
C SER A 320 18.94 -26.09 -30.39
N GLU A 321 19.60 -26.53 -29.34
CA GLU A 321 20.90 -27.21 -29.45
C GLU A 321 21.05 -28.24 -28.34
N ASN A 322 21.25 -29.49 -28.77
CA ASN A 322 21.55 -30.65 -27.94
C ASN A 322 22.93 -30.52 -27.30
N SER A 323 23.03 -30.76 -25.99
CA SER A 323 24.23 -31.33 -25.39
C SER A 323 23.84 -32.27 -24.25
N GLU A 324 24.08 -33.56 -24.47
CA GLU A 324 24.19 -34.58 -23.43
C GLU A 324 25.25 -34.16 -22.40
N ILE A 325 25.01 -34.39 -21.11
CA ILE A 325 25.91 -35.08 -20.17
C ILE A 325 25.33 -35.09 -18.73
N SER A 326 25.37 -36.30 -18.17
CA SER A 326 25.39 -36.75 -16.78
C SER A 326 24.21 -36.46 -15.83
N ASP A 327 23.52 -37.55 -15.54
CA ASP A 327 22.78 -37.82 -14.31
C ASP A 327 23.63 -37.53 -13.06
N GLU A 328 23.23 -36.53 -12.28
CA GLU A 328 23.45 -36.49 -10.83
C GLU A 328 22.08 -36.27 -10.19
N GLU A 329 21.52 -37.36 -9.64
CA GLU A 329 20.40 -37.34 -8.71
C GLU A 329 20.81 -36.53 -7.47
N THR A 330 20.31 -35.31 -7.35
CA THR A 330 20.15 -34.63 -6.06
C THR A 330 18.67 -34.50 -5.79
N SER A 331 18.16 -35.46 -5.02
CA SER A 331 16.89 -35.40 -4.32
C SER A 331 16.94 -34.28 -3.29
N ASP A 332 16.52 -33.07 -3.68
CA ASP A 332 16.22 -32.02 -2.71
C ASP A 332 14.81 -32.27 -2.17
N GLU A 333 14.80 -32.87 -0.98
CA GLU A 333 13.64 -33.14 -0.14
C GLU A 333 12.77 -31.89 0.03
N GLU A 334 11.50 -32.04 -0.37
CA GLU A 334 10.36 -31.30 0.16
C GLU A 334 10.45 -31.24 1.70
N THR A 335 11.01 -30.16 2.24
CA THR A 335 10.85 -29.81 3.66
C THR A 335 9.60 -28.94 3.82
N ALA A 336 8.46 -29.51 3.42
CA ALA A 336 7.16 -29.14 3.95
C ALA A 336 7.07 -29.68 5.40
N ILE A 337 7.66 -28.96 6.35
CA ILE A 337 7.63 -29.35 7.76
C ILE A 337 6.32 -28.85 8.39
N ASP A 338 5.40 -29.81 8.58
CA ASP A 338 4.35 -29.91 9.59
C ASP A 338 3.95 -28.61 10.31
N ALA A 339 2.97 -27.90 9.74
CA ALA A 339 1.91 -27.38 10.60
C ALA A 339 1.17 -28.60 11.16
N PRO A 340 0.88 -28.70 12.47
CA PRO A 340 0.35 -29.94 13.04
C PRO A 340 -0.89 -30.37 12.27
N SER A 341 -0.80 -31.57 11.70
CA SER A 341 -1.84 -32.23 10.94
C SER A 341 -3.07 -32.41 11.82
N PHE A 342 -4.16 -31.76 11.42
CA PHE A 342 -5.47 -31.87 12.04
C PHE A 342 -6.26 -33.00 11.37
N ASP A 343 -6.05 -34.27 11.73
CA ASP A 343 -7.13 -35.26 11.68
C ASP A 343 -6.85 -36.52 12.52
N SER A 344 -7.95 -37.23 12.78
CA SER A 344 -8.18 -38.23 13.80
C SER A 344 -8.21 -39.68 13.28
N SER A 345 -7.68 -40.58 14.10
CA SER A 345 -7.82 -42.05 14.10
C SER A 345 -7.14 -42.87 13.00
N SER A 346 -6.25 -43.81 13.38
CA SER A 346 -6.60 -45.21 13.65
C SER A 346 -5.37 -46.04 14.06
N HIS A 347 -5.69 -47.18 14.69
CA HIS A 347 -4.90 -48.15 15.45
C HIS A 347 -3.49 -48.53 14.99
N ASP A 348 -2.61 -48.79 15.97
CA ASP A 348 -2.15 -50.17 16.19
C ASP A 348 -1.70 -50.43 17.64
N THR A 349 -2.19 -51.55 18.19
CA THR A 349 -1.79 -52.14 19.46
C THR A 349 -0.53 -52.96 19.27
N GLN A 350 0.46 -52.81 20.16
CA GLN A 350 1.30 -53.94 20.56
C GLN A 350 1.88 -53.74 21.96
N SER A 351 1.56 -54.71 22.82
CA SER A 351 2.20 -55.02 24.09
C SER A 351 3.69 -55.26 23.92
N LEU A 352 4.49 -54.99 24.96
CA LEU A 352 5.44 -55.96 25.51
C LEU A 352 5.92 -55.50 26.90
N ASP A 353 5.59 -56.31 27.89
CA ASP A 353 6.21 -56.36 29.21
C ASP A 353 7.70 -56.69 29.10
N ASN A 354 8.55 -56.08 29.94
CA ASN A 354 9.34 -56.81 30.94
C ASN A 354 10.28 -55.91 31.78
N ASN A 355 10.00 -55.89 33.09
CA ASN A 355 10.90 -56.12 34.23
C ASN A 355 12.42 -55.79 34.13
N SER A 356 12.90 -54.91 35.02
CA SER A 356 13.55 -55.33 36.29
C SER A 356 14.23 -54.20 37.07
N LEU A 357 13.74 -54.01 38.30
CA LEU A 357 14.46 -53.88 39.58
C LEU A 357 15.97 -53.57 39.61
N ASN A 358 16.32 -52.44 40.24
CA ASN A 358 17.22 -52.26 41.41
C ASN A 358 17.71 -50.80 41.43
N SER A 359 18.08 -50.13 42.51
CA SER A 359 17.87 -50.23 43.96
C SER A 359 18.64 -49.03 44.55
N LYS A 360 18.14 -48.41 45.63
CA LYS A 360 18.90 -47.65 46.66
C LYS A 360 19.57 -46.34 46.21
N SER A 361 19.12 -45.18 46.71
CA SER A 361 19.43 -44.61 48.04
C SER A 361 20.61 -43.65 47.98
N THR A 362 20.36 -42.34 48.12
CA THR A 362 20.84 -41.52 49.25
C THR A 362 20.25 -40.11 49.17
N ARG A 363 19.76 -39.66 50.32
CA ARG A 363 19.47 -38.25 50.66
C ARG A 363 20.77 -37.45 50.67
N ASP A 364 20.70 -36.14 50.46
CA ASP A 364 20.85 -35.18 51.58
C ASP A 364 20.80 -33.70 51.10
N TYR A 365 20.01 -32.94 51.86
CA TYR A 365 19.81 -31.48 52.00
C TYR A 365 19.26 -30.63 50.86
#